data_AF-A0A1L6I4C2-F1
#
_entry.id   AF-A0A1L6I4C2-F1
#
_cell.length_a   1.000
_cell.length_b   1.000
_cell.length_c   1.000
_cell.angle_alpha   90.00
_cell.angle_beta   90.00
_cell.angle_gamma   90.00
#
_symmetry.space_group_name_H-M   'P 1'
#
loop_
_entity.id
_entity.type
_entity.pdbx_description
1 polymer ?
#
loop_
_entity_poly.entity_id
_entity_poly.type
_entity_poly.pdbx_seq_one_letter_code
_entity_poly.pdbx_strand_id
1 'polypeptide(L)'
;MHEDLEAVRDDLKQLQQVLDSPAAPARVARIVAAFDACAQRVSDATCVTEDAIDRAALQKLYRGLVAARNIVHRLHELPGAGEVALH
;
A
#
# COMPACT_ATOMS: atom_id res chain seq x y z
N MET A 1 7.26 3.83 12.87
CA MET A 1 6.34 2.86 12.24
C MET A 1 6.01 3.19 10.77
N HIS A 2 5.74 4.46 10.44
CA HIS A 2 5.30 4.92 9.12
C HIS A 2 6.44 5.40 8.22
N GLU A 3 7.70 5.24 8.61
CA GLU A 3 8.87 5.79 7.92
C GLU A 3 8.99 5.23 6.48
N ASP A 4 8.66 3.95 6.30
CA ASP A 4 8.64 3.35 4.95
C ASP A 4 7.55 3.97 4.06
N LEU A 5 6.41 4.36 4.64
CA LEU A 5 5.35 5.06 3.90
C LEU A 5 5.77 6.48 3.55
N GLU A 6 6.53 7.15 4.40
CA GLU A 6 7.11 8.47 4.09
C GLU A 6 8.10 8.40 2.93
N ALA A 7 8.89 7.33 2.84
CA ALA A 7 9.84 7.11 1.74
C ALA A 7 9.16 6.98 0.36
N VAL A 8 7.89 6.56 0.33
CA VAL A 8 7.07 6.43 -0.90
C VAL A 8 5.95 7.46 -0.97
N ARG A 9 5.93 8.47 -0.10
CA ARG A 9 4.84 9.45 0.00
C ARG A 9 4.58 10.17 -1.31
N ASP A 10 5.64 10.61 -1.98
CA ASP A 10 5.48 11.41 -3.20
C ASP A 10 4.98 10.52 -4.37
N ASP A 11 5.42 9.26 -4.42
CA ASP A 11 4.86 8.24 -5.32
C ASP A 11 3.36 8.01 -5.04
N LEU A 12 2.94 7.92 -3.77
CA LEU A 12 1.54 7.78 -3.39
C LEU A 12 0.69 9.01 -3.74
N LYS A 13 1.23 10.22 -3.54
CA LYS A 13 0.55 11.48 -3.91
C LYS A 13 0.37 11.61 -5.42
N GLN A 14 1.26 11.00 -6.20
CA GLN A 14 1.27 11.06 -7.66
C GLN A 14 0.93 9.71 -8.28
N LEU A 15 0.13 8.87 -7.60
CA LEU A 15 -0.07 7.47 -7.97
C LEU A 15 -0.46 7.28 -9.44
N GLN A 16 -1.35 8.12 -9.98
CA GLN A 16 -1.70 8.06 -11.42
C GLN A 16 -0.47 8.21 -12.32
N GLN A 17 0.39 9.21 -12.06
CA GLN A 17 1.63 9.42 -12.81
C GLN A 17 2.63 8.27 -12.62
N VAL A 18 2.62 7.62 -11.45
CA VAL A 18 3.41 6.42 -11.20
C VAL A 18 2.95 5.28 -12.11
N LEU A 19 1.64 5.05 -12.18
CA LEU A 19 1.03 3.97 -12.95
C LEU A 19 1.19 4.18 -14.47
N ASP A 20 1.14 5.43 -14.94
CA ASP A 20 1.29 5.78 -16.37
C ASP A 20 2.76 5.82 -16.82
N SER A 21 3.72 5.67 -15.90
CA SER A 21 5.15 5.74 -16.19
C SER A 21 5.70 4.42 -16.75
N PRO A 22 6.69 4.43 -17.66
CA PRO A 22 7.45 3.23 -18.02
C PRO A 22 8.12 2.54 -16.81
N ALA A 23 8.36 3.29 -15.73
CA ALA A 23 8.92 2.78 -14.48
C ALA A 23 7.85 2.28 -13.49
N ALA A 24 6.58 2.19 -13.90
CA ALA A 24 5.47 1.76 -13.05
C ALA A 24 5.76 0.46 -12.28
N PRO A 25 6.27 -0.63 -12.90
CA PRO A 25 6.49 -1.88 -12.18
C PRO A 25 7.44 -1.72 -10.99
N ALA A 26 8.56 -1.02 -11.20
CA ALA A 26 9.56 -0.80 -10.15
C ALA A 26 9.03 0.12 -9.04
N ARG A 27 8.31 1.19 -9.40
CA ARG A 27 7.77 2.15 -8.41
C ARG A 27 6.61 1.54 -7.62
N VAL A 28 5.73 0.80 -8.27
CA VAL A 28 4.65 0.03 -7.62
C VAL A 28 5.25 -1.00 -6.66
N ALA A 29 6.28 -1.74 -7.06
CA ALA A 29 6.96 -2.69 -6.17
C ALA A 29 7.51 -2.02 -4.91
N ARG A 30 8.08 -0.80 -5.00
CA ARG A 30 8.51 -0.05 -3.82
C ARG A 30 7.36 0.36 -2.91
N ILE A 31 6.25 0.85 -3.48
CA ILE A 31 5.05 1.21 -2.72
C ILE A 31 4.50 -0.02 -1.97
N VAL A 32 4.42 -1.16 -2.65
CA VAL A 32 3.96 -2.42 -2.08
C VAL A 32 4.87 -2.85 -0.92
N ALA A 33 6.18 -2.85 -1.13
CA ALA A 33 7.15 -3.20 -0.09
C ALA A 33 7.04 -2.28 1.14
N ALA A 34 6.79 -0.99 0.94
CA ALA A 34 6.56 -0.05 2.03
C ALA A 34 5.28 -0.36 2.83
N PHE A 35 4.19 -0.73 2.14
CA PHE A 35 2.96 -1.17 2.81
C PHE A 35 3.18 -2.47 3.59
N ASP A 36 3.88 -3.45 3.02
CA ASP A 36 4.16 -4.73 3.69
C ASP A 36 5.04 -4.53 4.93
N ALA A 37 6.10 -3.74 4.82
CA ALA A 37 6.98 -3.46 5.96
C ALA A 37 6.25 -2.70 7.09
N CYS A 38 5.40 -1.73 6.73
CA CYS A 38 4.55 -1.05 7.71
C CYS A 38 3.53 -2.00 8.34
N ALA A 39 2.88 -2.84 7.55
CA ALA A 39 1.89 -3.82 8.02
C ALA A 39 2.55 -4.84 8.96
N GLN A 40 3.75 -5.32 8.66
CA GLN A 40 4.51 -6.21 9.54
C GLN A 40 4.77 -5.56 10.90
N ARG A 41 5.27 -4.32 10.92
CA ARG A 41 5.46 -3.61 12.19
C ARG A 41 4.16 -3.40 12.97
N VAL A 42 3.03 -3.17 12.28
CA VAL A 42 1.71 -3.08 12.92
C VAL A 42 1.30 -4.41 13.50
N SER A 43 1.54 -5.51 12.79
CA SER A 43 1.32 -6.85 13.32
C SER A 43 2.17 -7.12 14.56
N ASP A 44 3.46 -6.81 14.52
CA ASP A 44 4.38 -7.02 15.65
C ASP A 44 3.94 -6.22 16.89
N ALA A 45 3.58 -4.94 16.70
CA ALA A 45 3.02 -4.11 17.76
C ALA A 45 1.68 -4.66 18.30
N THR A 46 0.82 -5.17 17.42
CA THR A 46 -0.46 -5.80 17.81
C THR A 46 -0.23 -7.01 18.72
N CYS A 47 0.78 -7.82 18.44
CA CYS A 47 1.10 -9.03 19.20
C CYS A 47 1.56 -8.75 20.63
N VAL A 48 2.23 -7.61 20.86
CA VAL A 48 2.75 -7.24 22.19
C VAL A 48 1.84 -6.29 22.96
N THR A 49 0.73 -5.85 22.38
CA THR A 49 -0.22 -4.92 23.01
C THR A 49 -1.22 -5.66 23.89
N GLU A 50 -1.16 -5.42 25.20
CA GLU A 50 -2.06 -6.03 26.19
C GLU A 50 -3.45 -5.37 26.21
N ASP A 51 -3.52 -4.05 26.03
CA ASP A 51 -4.77 -3.31 26.02
C ASP A 51 -5.67 -3.71 24.83
N ALA A 52 -6.94 -3.99 25.11
CA ALA A 52 -7.87 -4.51 24.12
C ALA A 52 -8.32 -3.44 23.11
N ILE A 53 -8.41 -2.18 23.54
CA ILE A 53 -8.82 -1.06 22.68
C ILE A 53 -7.68 -0.74 21.71
N ASP A 54 -6.45 -0.65 22.21
CA ASP A 54 -5.26 -0.37 21.40
C ASP A 54 -5.00 -1.50 20.41
N ARG A 55 -5.10 -2.75 20.85
CA ARG A 55 -4.99 -3.91 19.95
C ARG A 55 -6.04 -3.88 18.84
N ALA A 56 -7.30 -3.53 19.16
CA ALA A 56 -8.34 -3.39 18.15
C ALA A 56 -8.05 -2.25 17.17
N ALA A 57 -7.47 -1.14 17.63
CA ALA A 57 -7.04 -0.03 16.77
C ALA A 57 -5.92 -0.46 15.82
N LEU A 58 -4.89 -1.15 16.32
CA LEU A 58 -3.78 -1.66 15.51
C LEU A 58 -4.26 -2.67 14.46
N GLN A 59 -5.17 -3.57 14.81
CA GLN A 59 -5.77 -4.49 13.83
C GLN A 59 -6.54 -3.77 12.71
N LYS A 60 -7.18 -2.62 13.00
CA LYS A 60 -7.82 -1.80 11.96
C LYS A 60 -6.77 -1.19 11.03
N LEU A 61 -5.68 -0.67 11.59
CA LEU A 61 -4.56 -0.13 10.80
C LEU A 61 -3.94 -1.21 9.90
N TYR A 62 -3.68 -2.41 10.43
CA TYR A 62 -3.17 -3.54 9.67
C TYR A 62 -4.06 -3.85 8.46
N ARG A 63 -5.37 -3.99 8.67
CA ARG A 63 -6.33 -4.23 7.57
C ARG A 63 -6.33 -3.11 6.55
N GLY A 64 -6.22 -1.86 6.99
CA GLY A 64 -6.11 -0.68 6.12
C GLY A 64 -4.86 -0.72 5.23
N LEU A 65 -3.70 -1.08 5.79
CA LEU A 65 -2.44 -1.21 5.04
C LEU A 65 -2.51 -2.33 3.99
N VAL A 66 -3.05 -3.49 4.36
CA VAL A 66 -3.26 -4.62 3.44
C VAL A 66 -4.23 -4.24 2.31
N ALA A 67 -5.33 -3.56 2.64
CA ALA A 67 -6.28 -3.10 1.63
C ALA A 67 -5.63 -2.10 0.66
N ALA A 68 -4.88 -1.12 1.17
CA ALA A 68 -4.18 -0.14 0.36
C ALA A 68 -3.15 -0.78 -0.59
N ARG A 69 -2.36 -1.73 -0.10
CA ARG A 69 -1.44 -2.52 -0.92
C ARG A 69 -2.16 -3.25 -2.06
N ASN A 70 -3.26 -3.92 -1.75
CA ASN A 70 -4.03 -4.66 -2.75
C ASN A 70 -4.65 -3.72 -3.79
N ILE A 71 -5.11 -2.53 -3.39
CA ILE A 71 -5.61 -1.50 -4.32
C ILE A 71 -4.50 -1.07 -5.28
N VAL A 72 -3.30 -0.76 -4.77
CA VAL A 72 -2.17 -0.34 -5.62
C VAL A 72 -1.77 -1.44 -6.62
N HIS A 73 -1.70 -2.70 -6.16
CA HIS A 73 -1.49 -3.83 -7.07
C HIS A 73 -2.55 -3.90 -8.15
N ARG A 74 -3.83 -3.83 -7.75
CA ARG A 74 -4.93 -3.98 -8.69
C ARG A 74 -4.95 -2.85 -9.71
N LEU A 75 -4.66 -1.62 -9.30
CA LEU A 75 -4.55 -0.48 -10.20
C LEU A 75 -3.42 -0.65 -11.22
N HIS A 76 -2.31 -1.29 -10.85
CA HIS A 76 -1.22 -1.58 -11.77
C HIS A 76 -1.54 -2.70 -12.77
N GLU A 77 -2.36 -3.67 -12.37
CA GLU A 77 -2.79 -4.79 -13.22
C GLU A 77 -3.94 -4.44 -14.17
N LEU A 78 -4.68 -3.37 -13.89
CA LEU A 78 -5.78 -2.95 -14.76
C LEU A 78 -5.21 -2.45 -16.09
N PRO A 79 -5.78 -2.86 -17.24
CA PRO A 79 -5.48 -2.25 -18.53
C PRO A 79 -5.70 -0.74 -18.41
N GLY A 80 -4.85 0.06 -19.05
CA GLY A 80 -5.04 1.51 -19.09
C GLY A 80 -6.45 1.82 -19.59
N ALA A 81 -7.10 2.87 -19.08
CA ALA A 81 -8.49 3.21 -19.42
C ALA A 81 -8.77 3.34 -20.95
N GLY A 82 -7.72 3.40 -21.79
CA GLY A 82 -7.80 3.37 -23.26
C GLY A 82 -7.82 1.99 -23.91
N GLU A 83 -7.53 0.88 -23.20
CA GLU A 83 -7.51 -0.48 -23.78
C GLU A 83 -8.85 -1.22 -23.66
N VAL A 84 -9.70 -0.83 -22.71
CA VAL A 84 -10.99 -1.50 -22.45
C VAL A 84 -12.07 -1.15 -23.49
N ALA A 85 -11.80 -0.18 -24.38
CA ALA A 85 -12.79 0.33 -25.35
C ALA A 85 -12.78 -0.39 -26.72
N LEU A 86 -12.03 -1.48 -26.91
CA LEU A 86 -11.86 -2.13 -28.22
C LEU A 86 -12.24 -3.63 -28.28
N HIS A 87 -13.11 -4.10 -27.39
CA HIS A 87 -13.64 -5.47 -27.48
C HIS A 87 -15.16 -5.52 -27.35
#